data_AF-A0A9E2PJU4-F1
#
_entry.id   AF-A0A9E2PJU4-F1
#
_cell.length_a   1.000
_cell.length_b   1.000
_cell.length_c   1.000
_cell.angle_alpha   90.00
_cell.angle_beta   90.00
_cell.angle_gamma   90.00
#
_symmetry.space_group_name_H-M   'P 1'
#
loop_
_entity.id
_entity.type
_entity.pdbx_description
1 polymer ?
#
loop_
_entity_poly.entity_id
_entity_poly.type
_entity_poly.pdbx_seq_one_letter_code
_entity_poly.pdbx_strand_id
1 'polypeptide(L)'
;PFFKNLVVNLGLFYILFAVIVIVGSSNAVNLTDGLDGLAVGCIIMVALTYSVFSYITGHANISSYLQINYVPGSGELAVFCANIAGAALGFLWFNAYPAQVFMGDTGSLSLGGAVGIVAVLIKKELLLLLVGGIFVAEALSVILQVASFKLRKKRIFLVAPLHHHFQLRGLSESKVTVRFWIIAAILAFLTLATLKLR
;
A
#
# COMPACT_ATOMS: atom_id res chain seq x y z
N PRO A 1 -3.83 -15.46 -8.74
CA PRO A 1 -5.14 -16.11 -8.59
C PRO A 1 -6.14 -15.84 -9.72
N PHE A 2 -6.12 -14.69 -10.40
CA PHE A 2 -7.11 -14.41 -11.45
C PHE A 2 -6.82 -15.06 -12.82
N PHE A 3 -5.55 -15.38 -13.11
CA PHE A 3 -5.16 -16.03 -14.36
C PHE A 3 -4.24 -17.22 -14.07
N LYS A 4 -4.64 -18.42 -14.51
CA LYS A 4 -3.92 -19.67 -14.24
C LYS A 4 -2.61 -19.81 -15.04
N ASN A 5 -2.54 -19.18 -16.22
CA ASN A 5 -1.42 -19.31 -17.16
C ASN A 5 -0.88 -17.98 -17.70
N LEU A 6 -1.34 -16.82 -17.18
CA LEU A 6 -0.89 -15.52 -17.68
C LEU A 6 0.40 -15.11 -16.96
N VAL A 7 1.52 -15.64 -17.44
CA VAL A 7 2.85 -15.10 -17.13
C VAL A 7 3.18 -14.08 -18.21
N VAL A 8 2.95 -12.80 -17.92
CA VAL A 8 3.36 -11.73 -18.84
C VAL A 8 4.87 -11.55 -18.72
N ASN A 9 5.61 -12.08 -19.70
CA ASN A 9 7.05 -11.86 -19.77
C ASN A 9 7.32 -10.47 -20.35
N LEU A 10 7.60 -9.50 -19.47
CA LEU A 10 7.94 -8.14 -19.85
C LEU A 10 9.41 -7.98 -20.29
N GLY A 11 10.26 -9.00 -20.11
CA GLY A 11 11.69 -8.92 -20.40
C GLY A 11 12.35 -7.70 -19.75
N LEU A 12 13.06 -6.89 -20.55
CA LEU A 12 13.70 -5.66 -20.08
C LEU A 12 12.71 -4.60 -19.56
N PHE A 13 11.46 -4.57 -20.07
CA PHE A 13 10.43 -3.65 -19.59
C PHE A 13 10.01 -3.94 -18.15
N TYR A 14 10.33 -5.12 -17.61
CA TYR A 14 10.09 -5.42 -16.20
C TYR A 14 10.88 -4.49 -15.27
N ILE A 15 12.08 -4.05 -15.67
CA ILE A 15 12.88 -3.11 -14.88
C ILE A 15 12.13 -1.78 -14.73
N LEU A 16 11.61 -1.25 -15.85
CA LEU A 16 10.83 -0.02 -15.83
C LEU A 16 9.55 -0.18 -15.00
N PHE A 17 8.85 -1.32 -15.15
CA PHE A 17 7.67 -1.63 -14.36
C PHE A 17 7.98 -1.68 -12.85
N ALA A 18 9.07 -2.35 -12.45
CA ALA A 18 9.49 -2.42 -11.06
C ALA A 18 9.83 -1.03 -10.50
N VAL A 19 10.52 -0.18 -11.27
CA VAL A 19 10.78 1.22 -10.89
C VAL A 19 9.48 1.98 -10.66
N ILE A 20 8.49 1.82 -11.55
CA ILE A 20 7.18 2.46 -11.40
C ILE A 20 6.47 1.98 -10.12
N VAL A 21 6.52 0.68 -9.82
CA VAL A 21 5.91 0.12 -8.60
C VAL A 21 6.57 0.71 -7.36
N ILE A 22 7.91 0.73 -7.29
CA ILE A 22 8.65 1.17 -6.10
C ILE A 22 8.55 2.68 -5.90
N VAL A 23 8.78 3.47 -6.95
CA VAL A 23 8.70 4.94 -6.88
C VAL A 23 7.25 5.37 -6.67
N GLY A 24 6.31 4.70 -7.35
CA GLY A 24 4.88 4.95 -7.21
C GLY A 24 4.40 4.68 -5.79
N SER A 25 4.77 3.55 -5.18
CA SER A 25 4.39 3.25 -3.80
C SER A 25 5.01 4.20 -2.79
N SER A 26 6.29 4.57 -2.98
CA SER A 26 6.98 5.56 -2.14
C SER A 26 6.26 6.91 -2.13
N ASN A 27 5.95 7.45 -3.31
CA ASN A 27 5.21 8.72 -3.42
C ASN A 27 3.77 8.60 -2.95
N ALA A 28 3.08 7.47 -3.21
CA ALA A 28 1.69 7.29 -2.78
C ALA A 28 1.55 7.30 -1.25
N VAL A 29 2.50 6.69 -0.53
CA VAL A 29 2.54 6.72 0.94
C VAL A 29 2.84 8.13 1.43
N ASN A 30 3.80 8.84 0.82
CA ASN A 30 4.10 10.24 1.13
C ASN A 30 2.89 11.17 0.94
N LEU A 31 2.16 11.05 -0.17
CA LEU A 31 0.93 11.80 -0.41
C LEU A 31 -0.19 11.49 0.60
N THR A 32 -0.14 10.33 1.25
CA THR A 32 -1.14 9.91 2.25
C THR A 32 -0.77 10.36 3.67
N ASP A 33 0.48 10.77 3.91
CA ASP A 33 0.99 11.26 5.18
C ASP A 33 0.60 12.74 5.43
N GLY A 34 -0.71 13.00 5.38
CA GLY A 34 -1.28 14.34 5.57
C GLY A 34 -2.20 14.48 6.79
N LEU A 35 -2.50 13.37 7.49
CA LEU A 35 -3.30 13.32 8.72
C LEU A 35 -2.67 12.40 9.76
N ASP A 36 -2.90 12.72 11.03
CA ASP A 36 -2.43 11.97 12.17
C ASP A 36 -2.89 10.50 12.10
N GLY A 37 -1.92 9.58 12.11
CA GLY A 37 -2.13 8.14 12.07
C GLY A 37 -2.57 7.57 10.72
N LEU A 38 -2.88 8.39 9.70
CA LEU A 38 -3.48 7.90 8.46
C LEU A 38 -2.53 6.97 7.69
N ALA A 39 -1.36 7.46 7.31
CA ALA A 39 -0.40 6.70 6.51
C ALA A 39 0.12 5.47 7.26
N VAL A 40 0.54 5.64 8.52
CA VAL A 40 1.10 4.53 9.31
C VAL A 40 0.09 3.41 9.56
N GLY A 41 -1.18 3.74 9.85
CA GLY A 41 -2.21 2.73 10.06
C GLY A 41 -2.48 1.90 8.81
N CYS A 42 -2.48 2.54 7.63
CA CYS A 42 -2.54 1.82 6.35
C CYS A 42 -1.28 0.97 6.10
N ILE A 43 -0.08 1.47 6.43
CA ILE A 43 1.17 0.71 6.30
C ILE A 43 1.16 -0.56 7.14
N ILE A 44 0.64 -0.51 8.39
CA ILE A 44 0.55 -1.70 9.25
C ILE A 44 -0.25 -2.80 8.55
N MET A 45 -1.43 -2.47 7.99
CA MET A 45 -2.29 -3.45 7.31
C MET A 45 -1.61 -4.03 6.05
N VAL A 46 -0.93 -3.18 5.29
CA VAL A 46 -0.19 -3.59 4.10
C VAL A 46 1.00 -4.48 4.45
N ALA A 47 1.79 -4.10 5.45
CA ALA A 47 2.96 -4.86 5.91
C ALA A 47 2.55 -6.22 6.47
N LEU A 48 1.51 -6.30 7.31
CA LEU A 48 1.00 -7.58 7.81
C LEU A 48 0.52 -8.49 6.67
N THR A 49 -0.19 -7.93 5.69
CA THR A 49 -0.64 -8.69 4.51
C THR A 49 0.55 -9.23 3.72
N TYR A 50 1.54 -8.39 3.43
CA TYR A 50 2.76 -8.82 2.73
C TYR A 50 3.63 -9.78 3.54
N SER A 51 3.58 -9.72 4.88
CA SER A 51 4.22 -10.71 5.74
C SER A 51 3.64 -12.10 5.51
N VAL A 52 2.31 -12.21 5.49
CA VAL A 52 1.60 -13.46 5.16
C VAL A 52 1.92 -13.94 3.74
N PHE A 53 1.84 -13.07 2.74
CA PHE A 53 2.17 -13.45 1.35
C PHE A 53 3.61 -13.91 1.19
N SER A 54 4.57 -13.24 1.84
CA SER A 54 5.99 -13.61 1.80
C SER A 54 6.21 -14.98 2.42
N TYR A 55 5.60 -15.26 3.56
CA TYR A 55 5.69 -16.57 4.21
C TYR A 55 5.14 -17.69 3.32
N ILE A 56 3.94 -17.52 2.76
CA ILE A 56 3.29 -18.50 1.89
C ILE A 56 4.11 -18.73 0.61
N THR A 57 4.61 -17.65 0.00
CA THR A 57 5.42 -17.69 -1.23
C THR A 57 6.77 -18.35 -1.00
N GLY A 58 7.32 -18.23 0.21
CA GLY A 58 8.59 -18.83 0.63
C GLY A 58 8.49 -20.26 1.12
N HIS A 59 7.29 -20.85 1.20
CA HIS A 59 7.08 -22.21 1.69
C HIS A 59 6.67 -23.16 0.56
N ALA A 60 7.53 -24.12 0.19
CA ALA A 60 7.34 -24.96 -1.00
C ALA A 60 6.01 -25.75 -1.02
N ASN A 61 5.61 -26.32 0.13
CA ASN A 61 4.37 -27.10 0.22
C ASN A 61 3.12 -26.21 0.09
N ILE A 62 3.13 -25.04 0.73
CA ILE A 62 1.98 -24.13 0.74
C ILE A 62 1.84 -23.46 -0.63
N SER A 63 2.95 -23.04 -1.24
CA SER A 63 2.95 -22.42 -2.56
C SER A 63 2.46 -23.38 -3.64
N SER A 64 2.87 -24.65 -3.59
CA SER A 64 2.38 -25.71 -4.47
C SER A 64 0.88 -25.97 -4.26
N TYR A 65 0.43 -26.10 -3.01
CA TYR A 65 -0.98 -26.32 -2.67
C TYR A 65 -1.89 -25.18 -3.14
N LEU A 66 -1.44 -23.92 -2.98
CA LEU A 66 -2.18 -22.74 -3.41
C LEU A 66 -1.95 -22.37 -4.88
N GLN A 67 -1.13 -23.14 -5.60
CA GLN A 67 -0.77 -22.89 -7.01
C GLN A 67 -0.24 -21.46 -7.23
N ILE A 68 0.59 -20.98 -6.32
CA ILE A 68 1.31 -19.71 -6.46
C ILE A 68 2.78 -19.96 -6.78
N ASN A 69 3.40 -19.01 -7.49
CA ASN A 69 4.83 -19.08 -7.79
C ASN A 69 5.64 -19.17 -6.50
N TYR A 70 6.48 -20.19 -6.39
CA TYR A 70 7.40 -20.35 -5.28
C TYR A 70 8.62 -19.45 -5.47
N VAL A 71 8.98 -18.68 -4.44
CA VAL A 71 10.20 -17.84 -4.43
C VAL A 71 11.08 -18.27 -3.26
N PRO A 72 12.16 -19.04 -3.52
CA PRO A 72 13.07 -19.50 -2.47
C PRO A 72 13.62 -18.33 -1.63
N GLY A 73 13.67 -18.48 -0.32
CA GLY A 73 14.19 -17.47 0.60
C GLY A 73 13.26 -16.27 0.85
N SER A 74 12.13 -16.15 0.16
CA SER A 74 11.18 -15.05 0.39
C SER A 74 10.51 -15.06 1.77
N GLY A 75 10.61 -16.16 2.53
CA GLY A 75 10.16 -16.24 3.92
C GLY A 75 10.83 -15.22 4.84
N GLU A 76 12.08 -14.82 4.58
CA GLU A 76 12.79 -13.79 5.36
C GLU A 76 12.12 -12.40 5.21
N LEU A 77 11.48 -12.15 4.08
CA LEU A 77 10.70 -10.91 3.88
C LEU A 77 9.47 -10.88 4.80
N ALA A 78 8.98 -12.03 5.27
CA ALA A 78 7.91 -12.06 6.25
C ALA A 78 8.35 -11.44 7.59
N VAL A 79 9.58 -11.72 8.02
CA VAL A 79 10.20 -11.14 9.23
C VAL A 79 10.40 -9.64 9.04
N PHE A 80 10.93 -9.23 7.88
CA PHE A 80 11.10 -7.81 7.55
C PHE A 80 9.77 -7.03 7.59
N CYS A 81 8.71 -7.56 6.98
CA CYS A 81 7.39 -6.94 7.02
C CYS A 81 6.77 -6.94 8.43
N ALA A 82 6.98 -7.99 9.23
CA ALA A 82 6.53 -8.01 10.62
C ALA A 82 7.24 -6.95 11.47
N ASN A 83 8.55 -6.74 11.26
CA ASN A 83 9.31 -5.65 11.89
C ASN A 83 8.78 -4.28 11.48
N ILE A 84 8.45 -4.06 10.20
CA ILE A 84 7.80 -2.83 9.74
C ILE A 84 6.47 -2.62 10.48
N ALA A 85 5.63 -3.65 10.56
CA ALA A 85 4.34 -3.55 11.25
C ALA A 85 4.52 -3.23 12.75
N GLY A 86 5.48 -3.87 13.42
CA GLY A 86 5.78 -3.62 14.84
C GLY A 86 6.31 -2.20 15.08
N ALA A 87 7.27 -1.74 14.27
CA ALA A 87 7.80 -0.38 14.35
C ALA A 87 6.72 0.67 14.05
N ALA A 88 5.86 0.40 13.05
CA ALA A 88 4.74 1.25 12.69
C ALA A 88 3.68 1.32 13.80
N LEU A 89 3.40 0.22 14.51
CA LEU A 89 2.53 0.22 15.70
C LEU A 89 3.13 1.06 16.83
N GLY A 90 4.45 0.92 17.06
CA GLY A 90 5.17 1.74 18.04
C GLY A 90 5.16 3.23 17.67
N PHE A 91 5.33 3.57 16.39
CA PHE A 91 5.22 4.95 15.91
C PHE A 91 3.80 5.49 16.05
N LEU A 92 2.79 4.69 15.70
CA LEU A 92 1.38 5.06 15.80
C LEU A 92 0.98 5.43 17.23
N TRP A 93 1.61 4.86 18.26
CA TRP A 93 1.40 5.27 19.65
C TRP A 93 1.63 6.77 19.88
N PHE A 94 2.62 7.35 19.19
CA PHE A 94 2.97 8.77 19.29
C PHE A 94 2.35 9.62 18.18
N ASN A 95 1.97 9.01 17.05
CA ASN A 95 1.43 9.70 15.88
C ASN A 95 -0.11 9.67 15.81
N ALA A 96 -0.78 8.86 16.64
CA ALA A 96 -2.24 8.90 16.73
C ALA A 96 -2.72 10.28 17.21
N TYR A 97 -3.85 10.73 16.67
CA TYR A 97 -4.39 12.06 16.96
C TYR A 97 -4.64 12.29 18.46
N PRO A 98 -4.19 13.42 19.04
CA PRO A 98 -3.34 14.46 18.44
C PRO A 98 -1.85 14.03 18.38
N ALA A 99 -1.22 14.12 17.20
CA ALA A 99 0.14 13.63 17.01
C ALA A 99 1.20 14.41 17.81
N GLN A 100 2.14 13.66 18.39
CA GLN A 100 3.32 14.16 19.09
C GLN A 100 4.56 14.16 18.18
N VAL A 101 4.59 13.26 17.19
CA VAL A 101 5.68 13.09 16.23
C VAL A 101 5.11 12.89 14.84
N PHE A 102 5.69 13.57 13.85
CA PHE A 102 5.34 13.42 12.43
C PHE A 102 6.29 12.43 11.74
N MET A 103 5.76 11.70 10.75
CA MET A 103 6.53 10.67 10.03
C MET A 103 7.55 11.31 9.09
N GLY A 104 7.13 12.32 8.35
CA GLY A 104 7.97 13.07 7.41
C GLY A 104 8.41 12.23 6.21
N ASP A 105 9.18 12.86 5.32
CA ASP A 105 9.65 12.21 4.08
C ASP A 105 10.54 10.99 4.38
N THR A 106 11.33 11.05 5.46
CA THR A 106 12.19 9.95 5.90
C THR A 106 11.40 8.67 6.13
N GLY A 107 10.27 8.74 6.85
CA GLY A 107 9.43 7.59 7.12
C GLY A 107 8.56 7.21 5.93
N SER A 108 7.86 8.17 5.34
CA SER A 108 6.86 7.89 4.31
C SER A 108 7.47 7.35 3.02
N LEU A 109 8.57 7.93 2.52
CA LEU A 109 9.23 7.46 1.30
C LEU A 109 9.88 6.08 1.50
N SER A 110 10.51 5.86 2.66
CA SER A 110 11.19 4.60 2.97
C SER A 110 10.19 3.45 3.15
N LEU A 111 9.09 3.67 3.89
CA LEU A 111 8.05 2.65 4.10
C LEU A 111 7.35 2.29 2.80
N GLY A 112 6.96 3.29 1.99
CA GLY A 112 6.35 3.04 0.70
C GLY A 112 7.29 2.34 -0.28
N GLY A 113 8.56 2.74 -0.33
CA GLY A 113 9.59 2.09 -1.14
C GLY A 113 9.85 0.65 -0.71
N ALA A 114 9.98 0.40 0.61
CA ALA A 114 10.21 -0.93 1.17
C ALA A 114 9.08 -1.91 0.83
N VAL A 115 7.81 -1.49 1.00
CA VAL A 115 6.65 -2.31 0.61
C VAL A 115 6.63 -2.57 -0.91
N GLY A 116 6.94 -1.56 -1.71
CA GLY A 116 7.06 -1.70 -3.17
C GLY A 116 8.12 -2.73 -3.58
N ILE A 117 9.29 -2.69 -2.93
CA ILE A 117 10.38 -3.66 -3.14
C ILE A 117 9.92 -5.07 -2.76
N VAL A 118 9.31 -5.25 -1.58
CA VAL A 118 8.79 -6.56 -1.16
C VAL A 118 7.81 -7.10 -2.19
N ALA A 119 6.86 -6.28 -2.67
CA ALA A 119 5.87 -6.69 -3.66
C ALA A 119 6.52 -7.19 -4.97
N VAL A 120 7.58 -6.53 -5.43
CA VAL A 120 8.38 -6.93 -6.61
C VAL A 120 9.15 -8.24 -6.35
N LEU A 121 9.79 -8.37 -5.18
CA LEU A 121 10.58 -9.55 -4.83
C LEU A 121 9.73 -10.83 -4.78
N ILE A 122 8.50 -10.74 -4.25
CA ILE A 122 7.60 -11.90 -4.16
C ILE A 122 6.70 -12.08 -5.38
N LYS A 123 6.86 -11.27 -6.44
CA LYS A 123 6.05 -11.31 -7.68
C LYS A 123 4.55 -11.10 -7.44
N LYS A 124 4.21 -10.17 -6.53
CA LYS A 124 2.83 -9.79 -6.15
C LYS A 124 2.62 -8.28 -6.24
N GLU A 125 3.10 -7.67 -7.31
CA GLU A 125 3.08 -6.24 -7.58
C GLU A 125 1.64 -5.74 -7.77
N LEU A 126 0.83 -6.47 -8.54
CA LEU A 126 -0.57 -6.09 -8.78
C LEU A 126 -1.44 -6.17 -7.53
N LEU A 127 -1.07 -7.01 -6.56
CA LEU A 127 -1.78 -7.05 -5.28
C LEU A 127 -1.54 -5.77 -4.46
N LEU A 128 -0.46 -5.03 -4.72
CA LEU A 128 -0.18 -3.75 -4.07
C LEU A 128 -1.27 -2.72 -4.39
N LEU A 129 -1.84 -2.79 -5.59
CA LEU A 129 -2.95 -1.91 -5.98
C LEU A 129 -4.21 -2.16 -5.15
N LEU A 130 -4.40 -3.40 -4.69
CA LEU A 130 -5.55 -3.78 -3.88
C LEU A 130 -5.30 -3.50 -2.40
N VAL A 131 -4.24 -4.08 -1.82
CA VAL A 131 -3.94 -3.92 -0.38
C VAL A 131 -3.56 -2.48 -0.03
N GLY A 132 -2.83 -1.80 -0.91
CA GLY A 132 -2.49 -0.38 -0.82
C GLY A 132 -3.55 0.52 -1.45
N GLY A 133 -4.78 0.06 -1.62
CA GLY A 133 -5.82 0.78 -2.36
C GLY A 133 -6.12 2.19 -1.84
N ILE A 134 -5.92 2.45 -0.54
CA ILE A 134 -5.98 3.81 0.01
C ILE A 134 -4.85 4.68 -0.57
N PHE A 135 -3.60 4.22 -0.53
CA PHE A 135 -2.46 4.95 -1.12
C PHE A 135 -2.67 5.21 -2.61
N VAL A 136 -3.21 4.21 -3.33
CA VAL A 136 -3.55 4.34 -4.75
C VAL A 136 -4.64 5.39 -4.96
N ALA A 137 -5.72 5.35 -4.17
CA ALA A 137 -6.81 6.32 -4.28
C ALA A 137 -6.33 7.75 -4.00
N GLU A 138 -5.47 7.93 -3.00
CA GLU A 138 -4.85 9.21 -2.66
C GLU A 138 -3.99 9.73 -3.81
N ALA A 139 -3.06 8.91 -4.32
CA ALA A 139 -2.20 9.28 -5.45
C ALA A 139 -3.01 9.58 -6.73
N LEU A 140 -4.01 8.75 -7.05
CA LEU A 140 -4.89 8.97 -8.20
C LEU A 140 -5.69 10.25 -8.06
N SER A 141 -6.14 10.62 -6.86
CA SER A 141 -6.86 11.87 -6.65
C SER A 141 -6.02 13.09 -6.99
N VAL A 142 -4.73 13.08 -6.63
CA VAL A 142 -3.77 14.14 -6.96
C VAL A 142 -3.53 14.18 -8.46
N ILE A 143 -3.26 13.03 -9.09
CA ILE A 143 -3.03 12.93 -10.54
C ILE A 143 -4.24 13.48 -11.31
N LEU A 144 -5.45 13.04 -10.97
CA LEU A 144 -6.69 13.47 -11.62
C LEU A 144 -6.96 14.96 -11.40
N GLN A 145 -6.74 15.46 -10.18
CA GLN A 145 -6.93 16.88 -9.86
C GLN A 145 -5.96 17.76 -10.66
N VAL A 146 -4.67 17.41 -10.70
CA VAL A 146 -3.65 18.16 -11.46
C VAL A 146 -3.94 18.09 -12.95
N ALA A 147 -4.28 16.92 -13.49
CA ALA A 147 -4.64 16.75 -14.89
C ALA A 147 -5.85 17.61 -15.29
N SER A 148 -6.92 17.59 -14.48
CA SER A 148 -8.12 18.40 -14.74
C SER A 148 -7.84 19.89 -14.66
N PHE A 149 -7.03 20.34 -13.70
CA PHE A 149 -6.68 21.75 -13.59
C PHE A 149 -5.77 22.21 -14.75
N LYS A 150 -4.85 21.37 -15.22
CA LYS A 150 -4.02 21.67 -16.40
C LYS A 150 -4.82 21.71 -17.70
N LEU A 151 -5.73 20.75 -17.91
CA LEU A 151 -6.47 20.59 -19.17
C LEU A 151 -7.74 21.45 -19.24
N ARG A 152 -8.49 21.56 -18.15
CA ARG A 152 -9.83 22.17 -18.13
C ARG A 152 -9.94 23.38 -17.20
N LYS A 153 -8.89 23.70 -16.43
CA LYS A 153 -8.89 24.73 -15.36
C LYS A 153 -10.01 24.54 -14.33
N LYS A 154 -10.50 23.32 -14.18
CA LYS A 154 -11.58 22.94 -13.26
C LYS A 154 -11.06 21.92 -12.25
N ARG A 155 -11.43 22.10 -10.99
CA ARG A 155 -11.15 21.16 -9.89
C ARG A 155 -12.21 20.04 -9.89
N ILE A 156 -11.79 18.79 -9.65
CA ILE A 156 -12.69 17.63 -9.52
C ILE A 156 -13.07 17.44 -8.05
N PHE A 157 -12.08 17.53 -7.16
CA PHE A 157 -12.25 17.54 -5.71
C PHE A 157 -12.11 18.97 -5.17
N LEU A 158 -12.71 19.26 -4.01
CA LEU A 158 -12.53 20.54 -3.29
C LEU A 158 -11.03 20.88 -3.12
N VAL A 159 -10.25 19.88 -2.74
CA VAL A 159 -8.80 19.86 -2.64
C VAL A 159 -8.34 18.40 -2.86
N ALA A 160 -7.09 18.21 -3.25
CA ALA A 160 -6.45 16.90 -3.27
C ALA A 160 -5.23 16.96 -2.33
N PRO A 161 -4.90 15.88 -1.59
CA PRO A 161 -5.44 14.52 -1.70
C PRO A 161 -6.86 14.29 -1.09
N LEU A 162 -7.41 13.08 -1.17
CA LEU A 162 -8.79 12.73 -0.77
C LEU A 162 -9.07 12.99 0.70
N HIS A 163 -8.14 12.71 1.59
CA HIS A 163 -8.37 12.94 3.03
C HIS A 163 -8.70 14.41 3.33
N HIS A 164 -8.03 15.37 2.69
CA HIS A 164 -8.36 16.80 2.81
C HIS A 164 -9.70 17.15 2.14
N HIS A 165 -10.06 16.48 1.05
CA HIS A 165 -11.41 16.62 0.47
C HIS A 165 -12.50 16.29 1.50
N PHE A 166 -12.33 15.21 2.25
CA PHE A 166 -13.28 14.81 3.28
C PHE A 166 -13.28 15.75 4.49
N GLN A 167 -12.12 16.27 4.90
CA GLN A 167 -12.06 17.30 5.95
C GLN A 167 -12.84 18.56 5.56
N LEU A 168 -12.68 19.05 4.32
CA LEU A 168 -13.42 20.22 3.84
C LEU A 168 -14.93 19.97 3.70
N ARG A 169 -15.37 18.71 3.63
CA ARG A 169 -16.80 18.36 3.72
C ARG A 169 -17.32 18.28 5.16
N GLY A 170 -16.51 18.64 6.15
CA GLY A 170 -16.91 18.71 7.56
C GLY A 170 -16.66 17.43 8.36
N LEU A 171 -15.93 16.45 7.83
CA LEU A 171 -15.50 15.30 8.63
C LEU A 171 -14.30 15.68 9.51
N SER A 172 -14.34 15.29 10.79
CA SER A 172 -13.18 15.43 11.67
C SER A 172 -12.04 14.54 11.20
N GLU A 173 -10.80 15.00 11.41
CA GLU A 173 -9.57 14.29 11.05
C GLU A 173 -9.56 12.85 11.54
N SER A 174 -9.78 12.63 12.84
CA SER A 174 -9.80 11.27 13.41
C SER A 174 -10.86 10.38 12.78
N LYS A 175 -12.00 10.95 12.36
CA LYS A 175 -13.07 10.20 11.69
C LYS A 175 -12.67 9.81 10.26
N VAL A 176 -11.93 10.66 9.55
CA VAL A 176 -11.35 10.32 8.23
C VAL A 176 -10.32 9.20 8.41
N THR A 177 -9.35 9.37 9.32
CA THR A 177 -8.31 8.38 9.62
C THR A 177 -8.90 7.00 9.92
N VAL A 178 -9.82 6.90 10.88
CA VAL A 178 -10.43 5.61 11.27
C VAL A 178 -11.23 4.99 10.12
N ARG A 179 -11.97 5.78 9.33
CA ARG A 179 -12.71 5.25 8.17
C ARG A 179 -11.77 4.69 7.10
N PHE A 180 -10.64 5.36 6.85
CA PHE A 180 -9.64 4.89 5.91
C PHE A 180 -8.97 3.63 6.42
N TRP A 181 -8.74 3.49 7.72
CA TRP A 181 -8.27 2.23 8.32
C TRP A 181 -9.27 1.09 8.16
N ILE A 182 -10.57 1.35 8.35
CA ILE A 182 -11.62 0.33 8.12
C ILE A 182 -11.56 -0.15 6.66
N ILE A 183 -11.47 0.77 5.70
CA ILE A 183 -11.35 0.43 4.28
C ILE A 183 -10.04 -0.32 4.01
N ALA A 184 -8.92 0.11 4.56
CA ALA A 184 -7.62 -0.56 4.42
C ALA A 184 -7.65 -1.99 4.99
N ALA A 185 -8.30 -2.20 6.13
CA ALA A 185 -8.49 -3.53 6.71
C ALA A 185 -9.35 -4.42 5.80
N ILE A 186 -10.46 -3.89 5.27
CA ILE A 186 -11.30 -4.62 4.31
C ILE A 186 -10.49 -4.98 3.05
N LEU A 187 -9.71 -4.05 2.50
CA LEU A 187 -8.85 -4.29 1.35
C LEU A 187 -7.77 -5.34 1.65
N ALA A 188 -7.18 -5.33 2.84
CA ALA A 188 -6.24 -6.35 3.30
C ALA A 188 -6.89 -7.75 3.35
N PHE A 189 -8.08 -7.85 3.96
CA PHE A 189 -8.83 -9.11 3.99
C PHE A 189 -9.21 -9.59 2.58
N LEU A 190 -9.68 -8.69 1.71
CA LEU A 190 -9.99 -9.01 0.32
C LEU A 190 -8.73 -9.48 -0.43
N THR A 191 -7.59 -8.85 -0.19
CA THR A 191 -6.31 -9.25 -0.79
C THR A 191 -5.92 -10.65 -0.33
N LEU A 192 -6.00 -10.96 0.97
CA LEU A 192 -5.75 -12.31 1.47
C LEU A 192 -6.75 -13.32 0.91
N ALA A 193 -8.02 -12.96 0.77
CA ALA A 193 -9.02 -13.83 0.16
C ALA A 193 -8.67 -14.20 -1.28
N THR A 194 -7.93 -13.34 -2.01
CA THR A 194 -7.46 -13.66 -3.37
C THR A 194 -6.56 -14.90 -3.42
N LEU A 195 -5.91 -15.30 -2.32
CA LEU A 195 -5.11 -16.54 -2.28
C LEU A 195 -5.93 -17.80 -2.62
N LYS A 196 -7.24 -17.80 -2.35
CA LYS A 196 -8.14 -18.92 -2.60
C LYS A 196 -9.12 -18.71 -3.77
N LEU A 197 -9.09 -17.54 -4.42
CA LEU A 197 -9.93 -17.31 -5.59
C LEU A 197 -9.42 -18.16 -6.76
N ARG A 198 -10.30 -19.03 -7.26
CA ARG A 198 -10.06 -20.03 -8.32
C ARG A 198 -10.72 -19.63 -9.63
#